data_AF-A0A0F9AY27-F1
#
_entry.id   AF-A0A0F9AY27-F1
#
_cell.length_a   1.000
_cell.length_b   1.000
_cell.length_c   1.000
_cell.angle_alpha   90.00
_cell.angle_beta   90.00
_cell.angle_gamma   90.00
#
_symmetry.space_group_name_H-M   'P 1'
#
loop_
_entity.id
_entity.type
_entity.pdbx_description
1 polymer ?
#
loop_
_entity_poly.entity_id
_entity_poly.type
_entity_poly.pdbx_seq_one_letter_code
_entity_poly.pdbx_strand_id
1 'polypeptide(L)'
;MEIPILLGSRPSIANPGIWVPIRFDRWFVRVEGLVDSKLTLHSNGPVKNKVKIILPTMNGAIYMGPCQVRVEFKERGTERNVSVFVVEHE
;
A
#
# COMPACT_ATOMS: atom_id res chain seq x y z
N MET A 1 8.52 4.21 12.79
CA MET A 1 8.60 2.74 12.52
C MET A 1 8.02 2.42 11.13
N GLU A 2 8.30 1.26 10.51
CA GLU A 2 7.63 0.82 9.27
C GLU A 2 7.07 -0.60 9.33
N ILE A 3 6.00 -0.86 8.57
CA ILE A 3 5.30 -2.14 8.46
C ILE A 3 5.20 -2.50 6.97
N PRO A 4 5.75 -3.64 6.51
CA PRO A 4 5.57 -4.08 5.14
C PRO A 4 4.14 -4.60 4.91
N ILE A 5 3.45 -4.06 3.91
CA ILE A 5 2.17 -4.61 3.43
C ILE A 5 2.41 -5.60 2.29
N LEU A 6 3.37 -5.28 1.42
CA LEU A 6 3.78 -6.09 0.28
C LEU A 6 5.30 -6.08 0.23
N LEU A 7 5.95 -7.23 0.09
CA LEU A 7 7.41 -7.32 0.08
C LEU A 7 7.88 -8.09 -1.15
N GLY A 8 8.69 -7.44 -1.99
CA GLY A 8 9.36 -8.06 -3.13
C GLY A 8 8.43 -8.79 -4.11
N SER A 9 7.17 -8.39 -4.19
CA SER A 9 6.13 -9.15 -4.87
C SER A 9 6.16 -8.91 -6.36
N ARG A 10 6.24 -9.99 -7.14
CA ARG A 10 6.25 -9.92 -8.59
C ARG A 10 4.82 -9.76 -9.13
N PRO A 11 4.46 -8.65 -9.79
CA PRO A 11 3.08 -8.40 -10.20
C PRO A 11 2.53 -9.42 -11.19
N SER A 12 3.35 -10.13 -11.94
CA SER A 12 2.86 -11.17 -12.87
C SER A 12 2.23 -12.37 -12.16
N ILE A 13 2.53 -12.60 -10.87
CA ILE A 13 2.08 -13.79 -10.13
C ILE A 13 1.51 -13.46 -8.73
N ALA A 14 1.81 -12.29 -8.17
CA ALA A 14 1.41 -11.95 -6.80
C ALA A 14 -0.11 -11.79 -6.68
N ASN A 15 -0.72 -12.41 -5.68
CA ASN A 15 -2.13 -12.21 -5.38
C ASN A 15 -2.32 -11.75 -3.92
N PRO A 16 -1.95 -10.50 -3.61
CA PRO A 16 -2.07 -9.98 -2.25
C PRO A 16 -3.54 -9.85 -1.86
N GLY A 17 -3.95 -10.66 -0.88
CA GLY A 17 -5.31 -10.68 -0.33
C GLY A 17 -5.39 -10.39 1.17
N ILE A 18 -4.24 -10.24 1.82
CA ILE A 18 -4.12 -10.19 3.29
C ILE A 18 -4.36 -8.76 3.79
N TRP A 19 -5.19 -8.63 4.82
CA TRP A 19 -5.34 -7.40 5.58
C TRP A 19 -4.25 -7.31 6.64
N VAL A 20 -3.51 -6.21 6.63
CA VAL A 20 -2.41 -5.93 7.56
C VAL A 20 -2.86 -4.87 8.57
N PRO A 21 -2.78 -5.14 9.88
CA PRO A 21 -3.15 -4.16 10.90
C PRO A 21 -2.05 -3.09 11.03
N ILE A 22 -2.46 -1.82 10.97
CA ILE A 22 -1.63 -0.65 11.21
C ILE A 22 -2.01 -0.06 12.56
N ARG A 23 -1.01 0.10 13.44
CA ARG A 23 -1.18 0.59 14.81
C ARG A 23 -0.78 2.05 14.99
N PHE A 24 -0.30 2.71 13.94
CA PHE A 24 0.14 4.10 13.98
C PHE A 24 -1.05 5.04 13.93
N ASP A 25 -1.00 6.11 14.72
CA ASP A 25 -2.02 7.17 14.71
C ASP A 25 -1.97 7.98 13.41
N ARG A 26 -0.76 8.22 12.89
CA ARG A 26 -0.49 8.91 11.63
C ARG A 26 0.57 8.13 10.86
N TRP A 27 0.37 7.96 9.56
CA TRP A 27 1.29 7.17 8.72
C TRP A 27 1.15 7.52 7.24
N PHE A 28 2.17 7.23 6.44
CA PHE A 28 2.12 7.38 4.98
C PHE A 28 2.55 6.08 4.28
N VAL A 29 2.33 6.01 2.97
CA VAL A 29 2.72 4.85 2.15
C VAL A 29 3.98 5.17 1.37
N ARG A 30 4.92 4.22 1.40
CA ARG A 30 6.12 4.22 0.58
C ARG A 30 6.08 3.01 -0.34
N VAL A 31 6.33 3.22 -1.63
CA VAL A 31 6.32 2.15 -2.64
C VAL A 31 7.68 2.09 -3.32
N GLU A 32 8.22 0.89 -3.48
CA GLU A 32 9.47 0.63 -4.17
C GLU A 32 9.26 -0.32 -5.35
N GLY A 33 9.98 -0.07 -6.45
CA GLY A 33 10.00 -0.95 -7.62
C GLY A 33 8.77 -0.86 -8.53
N LEU A 34 7.84 0.07 -8.29
CA LEU A 34 6.69 0.29 -9.18
C LEU A 34 7.12 1.05 -10.45
N VAL A 35 6.81 0.49 -11.60
CA VAL A 35 7.08 1.08 -12.93
C VAL A 35 5.76 1.35 -13.64
N ASP A 36 4.93 0.32 -13.83
CA ASP A 36 3.74 0.35 -14.68
C ASP A 36 2.53 -0.42 -14.11
N SER A 37 2.65 -1.15 -12.99
CA SER A 37 1.45 -1.65 -12.32
C SER A 37 0.60 -0.51 -11.75
N LYS A 38 -0.71 -0.76 -11.65
CA LYS A 38 -1.63 0.09 -10.89
C LYS A 38 -2.04 -0.65 -9.62
N LEU A 39 -1.77 -0.02 -8.49
CA LEU A 39 -2.12 -0.54 -7.17
C LEU A 39 -3.37 0.15 -6.63
N THR A 40 -3.99 -0.46 -5.64
CA THR A 40 -5.02 0.19 -4.82
C THR A 40 -4.80 -0.23 -3.38
N LEU A 41 -4.84 0.73 -2.46
CA LEU A 41 -4.80 0.46 -1.02
C LEU A 41 -6.20 0.58 -0.46
N HIS A 42 -6.72 -0.54 0.00
CA HIS A 42 -7.98 -0.55 0.74
C HIS A 42 -7.66 -0.33 2.21
N SER A 43 -8.40 0.57 2.86
CA SER A 43 -8.44 0.65 4.32
C SER A 43 -9.83 0.24 4.79
N ASN A 44 -9.90 -0.51 5.90
CA ASN A 44 -11.16 -0.90 6.55
C ASN A 44 -11.39 -0.19 7.89
N GLY A 45 -10.74 0.95 8.10
CA GLY A 45 -10.99 1.81 9.27
C GLY A 45 -12.43 2.35 9.32
N PRO A 46 -12.82 2.98 10.46
CA PRO A 46 -14.16 3.54 10.64
C PRO A 46 -14.54 4.61 9.60
N VAL A 47 -13.54 5.20 8.95
CA VAL A 47 -13.71 6.10 7.81
C VAL A 47 -13.57 5.28 6.52
N LYS A 48 -14.66 5.13 5.76
CA LYS A 48 -14.76 4.44 4.46
C LYS A 48 -13.86 5.06 3.39
N ASN A 49 -12.54 4.93 3.53
CA ASN A 49 -11.59 5.43 2.53
C ASN A 49 -10.98 4.25 1.77
N LYS A 50 -11.59 3.93 0.62
CA LYS A 50 -10.90 3.19 -0.44
C LYS A 50 -9.88 4.13 -1.05
N VAL A 51 -8.63 4.04 -0.60
CA VAL A 51 -7.56 4.91 -1.07
C VAL A 51 -6.97 4.33 -2.36
N LYS A 52 -7.37 4.89 -3.50
CA LYS A 52 -6.82 4.50 -4.79
C LYS A 52 -5.41 5.05 -4.94
N ILE A 53 -4.38 4.22 -4.72
CA ILE A 53 -2.98 4.60 -4.92
C ILE A 53 -2.62 4.49 -6.40
N ILE A 54 -2.82 5.58 -7.13
CA ILE A 54 -2.23 5.76 -8.45
C ILE A 54 -0.90 6.48 -8.22
N LEU A 55 0.23 5.82 -8.46
CA LEU A 55 1.52 6.53 -8.52
C LEU A 55 1.65 7.29 -9.84
N PRO A 56 2.34 8.45 -9.84
CA PRO A 56 3.21 8.97 -8.77
C PRO A 56 2.49 9.75 -7.65
N THR A 57 1.16 9.86 -7.70
CA THR A 57 0.38 10.92 -7.04
C THR A 57 0.32 10.88 -5.50
N MET A 58 0.77 9.84 -4.81
CA MET A 58 0.62 9.73 -3.33
C MET A 58 1.85 9.21 -2.57
N ASN A 59 3.05 9.32 -3.13
CA ASN A 59 4.27 9.14 -2.32
C ASN A 59 4.32 10.30 -1.29
N GLY A 60 3.92 10.04 -0.04
CA GLY A 60 3.93 11.03 1.05
C GLY A 60 2.56 11.53 1.56
N ALA A 61 1.43 10.99 1.09
CA ALA A 61 0.13 11.31 1.69
C ALA A 61 0.02 10.73 3.11
N ILE A 62 -0.38 11.56 4.08
CA ILE A 62 -0.53 11.16 5.49
C ILE A 62 -1.96 10.70 5.74
N TYR A 63 -2.10 9.52 6.31
CA TYR A 63 -3.34 8.86 6.71
C TYR A 63 -3.43 8.78 8.23
N MET A 64 -4.65 8.81 8.73
CA MET A 64 -4.96 8.60 10.15
C MET A 64 -5.25 7.11 10.40
N GLY A 65 -4.64 6.53 11.42
CA GLY A 65 -4.96 5.19 11.94
C GLY A 65 -5.58 5.25 13.34
N PRO A 66 -5.67 4.11 14.07
CA PRO A 66 -5.36 2.74 13.68
C PRO A 66 -6.43 2.12 12.74
N CYS A 67 -6.00 1.26 11.81
CA CYS A 67 -6.89 0.58 10.85
C CYS A 67 -6.24 -0.69 10.29
N GLN A 68 -6.96 -1.48 9.47
CA GLN A 68 -6.32 -2.50 8.64
C GLN A 68 -6.29 -2.07 7.19
N VAL A 69 -5.23 -2.46 6.48
CA VAL A 69 -5.00 -2.09 5.10
C VAL A 69 -4.71 -3.32 4.23
N ARG A 70 -5.03 -3.24 2.95
CA ARG A 70 -4.73 -4.30 1.98
C ARG A 70 -4.37 -3.69 0.64
N VAL A 71 -3.29 -4.18 0.02
CA VAL A 71 -2.91 -3.81 -1.34
C VAL A 71 -3.56 -4.77 -2.34
N GLU A 72 -4.05 -4.22 -3.45
CA GLU A 72 -4.58 -4.97 -4.59
C GLU A 72 -3.90 -4.49 -5.88
N PHE A 73 -3.50 -5.42 -6.74
CA PHE A 73 -3.09 -5.11 -8.11
C PHE A 73 -4.34 -4.95 -8.99
N LYS A 74 -4.59 -3.73 -9.49
CA LYS A 74 -5.64 -3.46 -10.47
C LYS A 74 -5.18 -3.74 -11.89
N GLU A 75 -3.96 -3.32 -12.20
CA GLU A 75 -3.27 -3.65 -13.44
C GLU A 75 -1.89 -4.17 -13.08
N ARG A 76 -1.44 -5.20 -13.79
CA ARG A 76 -0.16 -5.87 -13.54
C ARG A 76 0.84 -5.42 -14.60
N GLY A 77 1.92 -4.83 -14.13
CA GLY A 77 3.02 -4.29 -14.91
C GLY A 77 4.13 -5.30 -15.20
N THR A 78 5.24 -4.78 -15.70
CA THR A 78 6.43 -5.50 -16.17
C THR A 78 7.58 -5.53 -15.15
N GLU A 79 7.49 -4.73 -14.09
CA GLU A 79 8.46 -4.71 -13.00
C GLU A 79 8.74 -6.10 -12.37
N ARG A 80 10.01 -6.31 -11.98
CA ARG A 80 10.48 -7.58 -11.42
C ARG A 80 9.90 -7.83 -10.02
N ASN A 81 9.79 -6.79 -9.22
CA ASN A 81 9.26 -6.83 -7.87
C ASN A 81 8.73 -5.46 -7.44
N VAL A 82 7.70 -5.47 -6.60
CA VAL A 82 7.13 -4.29 -5.95
C VAL A 82 7.03 -4.54 -4.46
N SER A 83 7.43 -3.54 -3.69
CA SER A 83 7.24 -3.51 -2.24
C SER A 83 6.41 -2.30 -1.84
N VAL A 84 5.54 -2.47 -0.85
CA VAL A 84 4.69 -1.43 -0.30
C VAL A 84 4.82 -1.46 1.21
N PHE A 85 5.17 -0.31 1.78
CA PHE A 85 5.39 -0.12 3.21
C PHE A 85 4.45 0.95 3.74
N VAL A 86 4.00 0.76 4.97
CA VAL A 86 3.42 1.81 5.80
C VAL A 86 4.49 2.32 6.73
N VAL A 87 4.70 3.63 6.72
CA VAL A 87 5.69 4.30 7.55
C VAL A 87 4.97 5.22 8.51
N GLU A 88 5.23 5.06 9.80
CA GLU A 88 4.73 5.94 10.85
C GLU A 88 5.18 7.38 10.61
N HIS A 89 4.30 8.32 10.90
CA HIS A 89 4.53 9.74 10.77
C HIS A 89 4.25 10.41 12.11
N GLU A 90 5.25 11.09 12.68
CA GLU A 90 5.12 11.82 13.95
C GLU A 90 4.34 13.14 13.77
#